data_AF-A0A537W936-F1
#
_entry.id   AF-A0A537W936-F1
#
_cell.length_a   1.000
_cell.length_b   1.000
_cell.length_c   1.000
_cell.angle_alpha   90.00
_cell.angle_beta   90.00
_cell.angle_gamma   90.00
#
_symmetry.space_group_name_H-M   'P 1'
#
loop_
_entity.id
_entity.type
_entity.pdbx_description
1 polymer ?
#
loop_
_entity_poly.entity_id
_entity_poly.type
_entity_poly.pdbx_seq_one_letter_code
_entity_poly.pdbx_strand_id
1 'polypeptide(L)'
;MTNQPVRARNHVDDVVRFNPRQIKKAVGEVEGFNAKFAVIITSGVGTMTCAYLFALLAFVSLPAILIAANVLTKHDVPTFFTKPGLILIVSWVAQTFLQLVLLSIILVGQRVQSAASDARSLKEFDDTQIILDRLDTKTQGGLTDVLDAIKALGNKGAA
;
A
#
# COMPACT_ATOMS: atom_id res chain seq x y z
N MET A 1 -27.51 1.59 -22.53
CA MET A 1 -26.18 1.28 -21.98
C MET A 1 -26.39 0.53 -20.68
N THR A 2 -26.20 -0.80 -20.70
CA THR A 2 -26.37 -1.67 -19.53
C THR A 2 -25.23 -1.41 -18.56
N ASN A 3 -25.55 -0.81 -17.42
CA ASN A 3 -24.59 -0.49 -16.36
C ASN A 3 -24.22 -1.79 -15.64
N GLN A 4 -23.25 -2.54 -16.20
CA GLN A 4 -22.70 -3.73 -15.57
C GLN A 4 -21.69 -3.24 -14.51
N PRO A 5 -21.87 -3.55 -13.22
CA PRO A 5 -20.94 -3.09 -12.19
C PRO A 5 -19.56 -3.70 -12.47
N VAL A 6 -18.55 -2.85 -12.58
CA VAL A 6 -17.15 -3.24 -12.75
C VAL A 6 -16.77 -4.15 -11.58
N ARG A 7 -16.69 -5.46 -11.82
CA ARG A 7 -16.36 -6.46 -10.80
C ARG A 7 -14.88 -6.31 -10.43
N ALA A 8 -14.60 -5.57 -9.36
CA ALA A 8 -13.27 -5.34 -8.80
C ALA A 8 -12.58 -6.58 -8.17
N ARG A 9 -13.04 -7.80 -8.47
CA ARG A 9 -12.51 -9.05 -7.88
C ARG A 9 -11.04 -9.29 -8.21
N ASN A 10 -10.58 -8.88 -9.39
CA ASN A 10 -9.20 -9.13 -9.80
C ASN A 10 -8.19 -8.16 -9.16
N HIS A 11 -8.64 -7.04 -8.58
CA HIS A 11 -7.75 -6.04 -7.99
C HIS A 11 -7.44 -6.34 -6.51
N VAL A 12 -8.36 -7.00 -5.80
CA VAL A 12 -8.19 -7.35 -4.38
C VAL A 12 -7.24 -8.52 -4.16
N ASP A 13 -7.19 -9.50 -5.07
CA ASP A 13 -6.33 -10.68 -4.94
C ASP A 13 -4.83 -10.33 -4.98
N ASP A 14 -4.46 -9.26 -5.69
CA ASP A 14 -3.07 -8.78 -5.77
C ASP A 14 -2.63 -8.02 -4.51
N VAL A 15 -3.58 -7.51 -3.70
CA VAL A 15 -3.30 -6.82 -2.41
C VAL A 15 -2.98 -7.83 -1.31
N VAL A 16 -3.52 -9.05 -1.41
CA VAL A 16 -3.36 -10.10 -0.38
C VAL A 16 -2.00 -10.81 -0.50
N ARG A 17 -1.36 -10.78 -1.67
CA ARG A 17 -0.09 -11.48 -1.92
C ARG A 17 1.09 -10.51 -1.85
N PHE A 18 2.18 -10.92 -1.21
CA PHE A 18 3.45 -10.19 -1.23
C PHE A 18 3.96 -10.13 -2.68
N ASN A 19 3.65 -9.04 -3.40
CA ASN A 19 4.08 -8.84 -4.78
C ASN A 19 5.32 -7.94 -4.80
N PRO A 20 6.54 -8.49 -4.93
CA PRO A 20 7.79 -7.72 -4.84
C PRO A 20 7.92 -6.67 -5.94
N ARG A 21 7.22 -6.82 -7.07
CA ARG A 21 7.22 -5.84 -8.15
C ARG A 21 6.47 -4.56 -7.76
N GLN A 22 5.35 -4.67 -7.03
CA GLN A 22 4.60 -3.52 -6.56
C GLN A 22 5.40 -2.74 -5.50
N ILE A 23 6.09 -3.44 -4.60
CA ILE A 23 6.98 -2.82 -3.61
C ILE A 23 8.11 -2.05 -4.31
N LYS A 24 8.74 -2.65 -5.33
CA LYS A 24 9.81 -1.97 -6.09
C LYS A 24 9.30 -0.72 -6.81
N LYS A 25 8.07 -0.74 -7.32
CA LYS A 25 7.42 0.43 -7.93
C LYS A 25 7.15 1.52 -6.88
N ALA A 26 6.52 1.16 -5.76
CA ALA A 26 6.24 2.10 -4.67
C ALA A 26 7.52 2.72 -4.08
N VAL A 27 8.60 1.94 -3.94
CA VAL A 27 9.92 2.42 -3.49
C VAL A 27 10.59 3.34 -4.52
N GLY A 28 10.35 3.09 -5.81
CA GLY A 28 10.86 3.95 -6.89
C GLY A 28 10.17 5.31 -6.95
N GLU A 29 8.92 5.39 -6.49
CA GLU A 29 8.12 6.62 -6.47
C GLU A 29 8.44 7.53 -5.26
N VAL A 30 9.21 7.07 -4.28
CA VAL A 30 9.59 7.88 -3.11
C VAL A 30 11.03 8.35 -3.11
N GLU A 31 11.21 9.61 -2.70
CA GLU A 31 12.51 10.20 -2.42
C GLU A 31 12.90 10.06 -0.94
N GLY A 32 14.17 9.72 -0.67
CA GLY A 32 14.72 9.58 0.67
C GLY A 32 14.85 8.14 1.19
N PHE A 33 15.98 7.84 1.82
CA PHE A 33 16.31 6.51 2.34
C PHE A 33 15.30 6.02 3.39
N ASN A 34 14.92 6.90 4.32
CA ASN A 34 13.98 6.58 5.39
C ASN A 34 12.57 6.25 4.86
N ALA A 35 12.14 6.96 3.80
CA ALA A 35 10.85 6.73 3.16
C ALA A 35 10.84 5.38 2.42
N LYS A 36 11.91 5.07 1.67
CA LYS A 36 12.07 3.76 1.02
C LYS A 36 12.08 2.62 2.01
N PHE A 37 12.82 2.76 3.11
CA PHE A 37 12.86 1.76 4.18
C PHE A 37 11.49 1.57 4.83
N ALA A 38 10.80 2.67 5.14
CA ALA A 38 9.46 2.62 5.72
C ALA A 38 8.45 1.91 4.81
N VAL A 39 8.47 2.17 3.50
CA VAL A 39 7.58 1.49 2.53
C VAL A 39 7.88 0.00 2.46
N ILE A 40 9.16 -0.40 2.37
CA ILE A 40 9.54 -1.83 2.30
C ILE A 40 9.03 -2.60 3.52
N ILE A 41 9.32 -2.08 4.73
CA ILE A 41 8.92 -2.75 5.96
C ILE A 41 7.39 -2.73 6.11
N THR A 42 6.73 -1.60 5.85
CA THR A 42 5.26 -1.48 5.98
C THR A 42 4.53 -2.39 5.00
N SER A 43 5.00 -2.48 3.74
CA SER A 43 4.44 -3.40 2.75
C SER A 43 4.68 -4.87 3.09
N GLY A 44 5.77 -5.20 3.78
CA GLY A 44 6.01 -6.56 4.29
C GLY A 44 5.13 -6.92 5.48
N VAL A 45 5.04 -6.03 6.46
CA VAL A 45 4.24 -6.22 7.67
C VAL A 45 2.74 -6.21 7.37
N GLY A 46 2.31 -5.43 6.38
CA GLY A 46 0.92 -5.36 5.91
C GLY A 46 0.44 -6.62 5.19
N THR A 47 1.26 -7.67 5.07
CA THR A 47 0.85 -8.93 4.42
C THR A 47 0.18 -9.92 5.38
N MET A 48 -0.76 -10.70 4.85
CA MET A 48 -1.41 -11.79 5.61
C MET A 48 -0.40 -12.82 6.14
N THR A 49 0.70 -13.07 5.42
CA THR A 49 1.77 -13.97 5.87
C THR A 49 2.42 -13.48 7.17
N CYS A 50 2.62 -12.17 7.31
CA CYS A 50 3.19 -11.59 8.53
C CYS A 50 2.23 -11.75 9.72
N ALA A 51 0.91 -11.60 9.48
CA ALA A 51 -0.11 -11.86 10.48
C ALA A 51 -0.07 -13.32 10.98
N TYR A 52 0.14 -14.30 10.10
CA TYR A 52 0.30 -15.70 10.52
C TYR A 52 1.58 -15.94 11.33
N LEU A 53 2.69 -15.27 11.01
CA LEU A 53 3.93 -15.35 11.78
C LEU A 53 3.77 -14.79 13.19
N PHE A 54 3.12 -13.63 13.34
CA PHE A 54 2.86 -13.04 14.65
C PHE A 54 1.86 -13.84 15.47
N ALA A 55 0.84 -14.43 14.82
CA ALA A 55 -0.07 -15.36 15.48
C ALA A 55 0.66 -16.60 15.99
N LEU A 56 1.55 -17.20 15.19
CA LEU A 56 2.39 -18.31 15.62
C LEU A 56 3.31 -17.94 16.80
N LEU A 57 3.94 -16.76 16.75
CA LEU A 57 4.75 -16.26 17.87
C LEU A 57 3.91 -16.07 19.14
N ALA A 58 2.67 -15.59 19.03
CA ALA A 58 1.76 -15.47 20.17
C ALA A 58 1.34 -16.85 20.72
N PHE A 59 1.18 -17.86 19.86
CA PHE A 59 0.89 -19.23 20.32
C PHE A 59 2.03 -19.86 21.11
N VAL A 60 3.28 -19.39 20.97
CA VAL A 60 4.40 -19.87 21.78
C VAL A 60 4.25 -19.49 23.26
N SER A 61 3.62 -18.36 23.59
CA SER A 61 3.40 -17.92 24.99
C SER A 61 2.10 -18.44 25.61
N LEU A 62 1.13 -18.86 24.80
CA LEU A 62 -0.20 -19.32 25.24
C LEU A 62 -0.15 -20.53 26.21
N PRO A 63 0.66 -21.59 25.98
CA PRO A 63 0.74 -22.72 26.91
C PRO A 63 1.18 -22.32 28.32
N ALA A 64 2.12 -21.39 28.42
CA ALA A 64 2.62 -20.91 29.71
C ALA A 64 1.54 -20.17 30.50
N ILE A 65 0.70 -19.39 29.80
CA ILE A 65 -0.42 -18.66 30.39
C ILE A 65 -1.51 -19.63 30.83
N LEU A 66 -1.81 -20.67 30.04
CA LEU A 66 -2.80 -21.69 30.41
C LEU A 66 -2.39 -22.53 31.62
N ILE A 67 -1.09 -22.83 31.76
CA ILE A 67 -0.55 -23.48 32.97
C ILE A 67 -0.64 -22.52 34.17
N ALA A 68 -0.25 -21.25 34.01
CA ALA A 68 -0.33 -20.25 35.07
C ALA A 68 -1.77 -19.97 35.52
N ALA A 69 -2.73 -20.05 34.59
CA ALA A 69 -4.16 -19.92 34.85
C ALA A 69 -4.81 -21.21 35.43
N ASN A 70 -4.02 -22.24 35.72
CA ASN A 70 -4.47 -23.52 36.29
C ASN A 70 -5.49 -24.30 35.42
N VAL A 71 -5.52 -24.02 34.11
CA VAL A 71 -6.39 -24.67 33.12
C VAL A 71 -5.73 -25.90 32.49
N LEU A 72 -4.39 -25.92 32.44
CA LEU A 72 -3.61 -26.99 31.80
C LEU A 72 -2.52 -27.53 32.74
N THR A 73 -2.39 -28.85 32.83
CA THR A 73 -1.42 -29.50 33.71
C THR A 73 -0.04 -29.49 33.06
N LYS A 74 1.03 -29.19 33.83
CA LYS A 74 2.43 -29.12 33.34
C LYS A 74 2.93 -30.36 32.57
N HIS A 75 2.24 -31.48 32.67
CA HIS A 75 2.59 -32.74 32.00
C HIS A 75 2.19 -32.77 30.52
N ASP A 76 1.26 -31.93 30.07
CA ASP A 76 0.73 -31.96 28.71
C ASP A 76 1.58 -31.18 27.70
N VAL A 77 2.62 -30.47 28.15
CA VAL A 77 3.40 -29.56 27.30
C VAL A 77 4.91 -29.67 27.51
N PRO A 78 5.72 -29.73 26.42
CA PRO A 78 7.16 -29.92 26.52
C PRO A 78 7.86 -28.81 27.31
N THR A 79 8.86 -29.18 28.12
CA THR A 79 9.64 -28.29 29.00
C THR A 79 10.34 -27.15 28.25
N PHE A 80 10.54 -27.29 26.94
CA PHE A 80 11.10 -26.26 26.08
C PHE A 80 10.22 -25.00 26.01
N PHE A 81 8.89 -25.16 26.01
CA PHE A 81 7.91 -24.07 25.92
C PHE A 81 7.53 -23.46 27.28
N THR A 82 8.03 -24.01 28.39
CA THR A 82 7.75 -23.54 29.75
C THR A 82 8.93 -22.85 30.43
N LYS A 83 10.01 -22.56 29.68
CA LYS A 83 11.14 -21.77 30.20
C LYS A 83 10.72 -20.33 30.44
N PRO A 84 10.62 -19.86 31.71
CA PRO A 84 10.10 -18.53 32.02
C PRO A 84 10.92 -17.41 31.37
N GLY A 85 12.25 -17.56 31.28
CA GLY A 85 13.12 -16.58 30.62
C GLY A 85 12.86 -16.45 29.10
N LEU A 86 12.64 -17.56 28.39
CA LEU A 86 12.33 -17.53 26.97
C LEU A 86 10.98 -16.86 26.72
N ILE A 87 9.98 -17.19 27.53
CA ILE A 87 8.63 -16.60 27.43
C ILE A 87 8.68 -15.10 27.68
N LEU A 88 9.41 -14.64 28.70
CA LEU A 88 9.55 -13.21 29.00
C LEU A 88 10.22 -12.45 27.84
N ILE A 89 11.28 -13.01 27.26
CA ILE A 89 11.96 -12.41 26.11
C ILE A 89 11.03 -12.36 24.90
N VAL A 90 10.37 -13.47 24.55
CA VAL A 90 9.45 -13.53 23.41
C VAL A 90 8.26 -12.58 23.61
N SER A 91 7.70 -12.53 24.81
CA SER A 91 6.60 -11.62 25.17
C SER A 91 7.02 -10.16 25.06
N TRP A 92 8.20 -9.79 25.55
CA TRP A 92 8.72 -8.43 25.42
C TRP A 92 8.99 -8.06 23.96
N VAL A 93 9.62 -8.95 23.18
CA VAL A 93 9.88 -8.70 21.75
C VAL A 93 8.57 -8.54 20.97
N ALA A 94 7.57 -9.39 21.20
CA ALA A 94 6.28 -9.34 20.53
C ALA A 94 5.45 -8.11 20.94
N GLN A 95 5.40 -7.79 22.23
CA GLN A 95 4.47 -6.80 22.77
C GLN A 95 5.05 -5.40 22.79
N THR A 96 6.24 -5.15 23.34
CA THR A 96 6.74 -3.78 23.50
C THR A 96 7.59 -3.36 22.30
N PHE A 97 8.48 -4.24 21.84
CA PHE A 97 9.41 -3.91 20.77
C PHE A 97 8.72 -3.89 19.40
N LEU A 98 8.18 -5.03 18.95
CA LEU A 98 7.52 -5.14 17.66
C LEU A 98 6.36 -4.15 17.57
N GLN A 99 5.50 -4.04 18.59
CA GLN A 99 4.35 -3.13 18.52
C GLN A 99 4.75 -1.65 18.34
N LEU A 100 5.69 -1.13 19.14
CA LEU A 100 6.10 0.27 19.03
C LEU A 100 6.82 0.55 17.71
N VAL A 101 7.72 -0.35 17.30
CA VAL A 101 8.50 -0.21 16.06
C VAL A 101 7.60 -0.33 14.84
N LEU A 102 6.72 -1.33 14.78
CA LEU A 102 5.80 -1.54 13.67
C LEU A 102 4.84 -0.35 13.56
N LEU A 103 4.29 0.15 14.66
CA LEU A 103 3.39 1.31 14.63
C LEU A 103 4.10 2.57 14.09
N SER A 104 5.33 2.85 14.54
CA SER A 104 6.11 3.97 14.01
C SER A 104 6.43 3.83 12.52
N ILE A 105 6.85 2.64 12.08
CA ILE A 105 7.20 2.40 10.67
C ILE A 105 5.96 2.46 9.77
N ILE A 106 4.85 1.86 10.20
CA ILE A 106 3.57 1.90 9.48
C ILE A 106 3.10 3.34 9.32
N LEU A 107 3.18 4.17 10.37
CA LEU A 107 2.78 5.58 10.30
C LEU A 107 3.59 6.36 9.26
N VAL A 108 4.90 6.13 9.19
CA VAL A 108 5.74 6.75 8.15
C VAL A 108 5.40 6.20 6.78
N GLY A 109 5.18 4.88 6.64
CA GLY A 109 4.78 4.25 5.40
C GLY A 109 3.45 4.81 4.85
N GLN A 110 2.47 5.05 5.72
CA GLN A 110 1.20 5.67 5.36
C GLN A 110 1.35 7.13 4.92
N ARG A 111 2.15 7.94 5.64
CA ARG A 111 2.45 9.32 5.25
C ARG A 111 3.13 9.41 3.88
N VAL A 112 4.06 8.49 3.62
CA VAL A 112 4.74 8.36 2.34
C VAL A 112 3.77 8.01 1.22
N GLN A 113 2.91 7.02 1.43
CA GLN A 113 1.93 6.60 0.43
C GLN A 113 0.89 7.70 0.15
N SER A 114 0.47 8.46 1.18
CA SER A 114 -0.39 9.65 1.02
C SER A 114 0.29 10.70 0.14
N ALA A 115 1.53 11.08 0.46
CA ALA A 115 2.26 12.09 -0.31
C ALA A 115 2.48 11.67 -1.77
N ALA A 116 2.80 10.40 -2.01
CA ALA A 116 2.90 9.86 -3.37
C ALA A 116 1.54 9.84 -4.10
N SER A 117 0.44 9.58 -3.39
CA SER A 117 -0.91 9.66 -3.97
C SER A 117 -1.27 11.09 -4.34
N ASP A 118 -0.96 12.07 -3.48
CA ASP A 118 -1.22 13.48 -3.75
C ASP A 118 -0.41 13.97 -4.95
N ALA A 119 0.86 13.56 -5.07
CA ALA A 119 1.70 13.87 -6.23
C ALA A 119 1.13 13.31 -7.54
N ARG A 120 0.60 12.06 -7.53
CA ARG A 120 -0.08 11.48 -8.70
C ARG A 120 -1.35 12.22 -9.06
N SER A 121 -2.19 12.55 -8.08
CA SER A 121 -3.42 13.33 -8.29
C SER A 121 -3.11 14.71 -8.88
N LEU A 122 -2.03 15.35 -8.42
CA LEU A 122 -1.60 16.66 -8.96
C LEU A 122 -1.16 16.54 -10.42
N LYS A 123 -0.42 15.48 -10.76
CA LYS A 123 -0.01 15.21 -12.15
C LYS A 123 -1.21 14.90 -13.04
N GLU A 124 -2.15 14.08 -12.57
CA GLU A 124 -3.39 13.78 -13.33
C GLU A 124 -4.23 15.05 -13.55
N PHE A 125 -4.27 15.96 -12.56
CA PHE A 125 -4.94 17.24 -12.69
C PHE A 125 -4.28 18.13 -13.75
N ASP A 126 -2.95 18.25 -13.74
CA ASP A 126 -2.18 19.00 -14.74
C ASP A 126 -2.33 18.41 -16.15
N ASP A 127 -2.20 17.09 -16.28
CA ASP A 127 -2.43 16.37 -17.55
C ASP A 127 -3.85 16.65 -18.09
N THR A 128 -4.86 16.68 -17.21
CA THR A 128 -6.26 16.98 -17.58
C THR A 128 -6.43 18.44 -18.01
N GLN A 129 -5.75 19.39 -17.35
CA GLN A 129 -5.75 20.79 -17.77
C GLN A 129 -5.16 20.96 -19.17
N ILE A 130 -4.04 20.30 -19.46
CA ILE A 130 -3.43 20.33 -20.79
C ILE A 130 -4.38 19.75 -21.84
N ILE A 131 -5.04 18.63 -21.55
CA ILE A 131 -6.01 18.04 -22.48
C ILE A 131 -7.19 19.00 -22.73
N LEU A 132 -7.72 19.62 -21.68
CA LEU A 132 -8.79 20.62 -21.80
C LEU A 132 -8.35 21.83 -22.63
N ASP A 133 -7.16 22.36 -22.37
CA ASP A 133 -6.58 23.50 -23.09
C ASP A 133 -6.38 23.19 -24.58
N ARG A 134 -6.00 21.95 -24.91
CA ARG A 134 -5.87 21.49 -26.32
C ARG A 134 -7.20 21.24 -27.02
N LEU A 135 -8.27 20.97 -26.27
CA LEU A 135 -9.61 20.73 -26.78
C LEU A 135 -10.44 22.01 -26.89
N ASP A 136 -10.11 23.06 -26.13
CA ASP A 136 -10.80 24.33 -26.20
C ASP A 136 -10.44 25.07 -27.51
N THR A 137 -11.47 25.53 -28.22
CA THR A 137 -11.36 26.30 -29.47
C THR A 137 -11.00 27.77 -29.25
N LYS A 138 -10.94 28.23 -27.99
CA LYS A 138 -10.59 29.61 -27.61
C LYS A 138 -9.14 29.76 -27.15
N THR A 139 -8.44 28.66 -26.93
CA THR A 139 -7.05 28.58 -26.49
C THR A 139 -6.13 28.30 -27.68
N GLN A 140 -4.85 28.67 -27.59
CA GLN A 140 -3.92 28.56 -28.72
C GLN A 140 -3.46 27.11 -28.91
N GLY A 141 -3.77 26.54 -30.07
CA GLY A 141 -3.29 25.25 -30.53
C GLY A 141 -4.31 24.11 -30.43
N GLY A 142 -4.13 23.07 -31.25
CA GLY A 142 -4.98 21.87 -31.24
C GLY A 142 -6.26 22.07 -32.05
N LEU A 143 -7.43 22.14 -31.39
CA LEU A 143 -8.72 22.23 -32.07
C LEU A 143 -8.91 23.54 -32.85
N THR A 144 -8.31 24.63 -32.37
CA THR A 144 -8.28 25.93 -33.07
C THR A 144 -7.52 25.84 -34.39
N ASP A 145 -6.37 25.15 -34.42
CA ASP A 145 -5.59 24.95 -35.65
C ASP A 145 -6.37 24.14 -36.69
N VAL A 146 -7.10 23.12 -36.22
CA VAL A 146 -7.98 22.30 -37.08
C VAL A 146 -9.16 23.14 -37.60
N LEU A 147 -9.78 23.97 -36.74
CA LEU A 147 -10.88 24.85 -37.13
C LEU A 147 -10.44 25.88 -38.18
N ASP A 148 -9.26 26.47 -38.01
CA ASP A 148 -8.69 27.44 -38.95
C ASP A 148 -8.33 26.79 -40.29
N ALA A 149 -7.78 25.57 -40.27
CA ALA A 149 -7.54 24.80 -41.48
C ALA A 149 -8.83 24.46 -42.24
N ILE A 150 -9.91 24.10 -41.54
CA ILE A 150 -11.23 23.84 -42.14
C ILE A 150 -11.79 25.12 -42.78
N LYS A 151 -11.73 26.26 -42.09
CA LYS A 151 -12.18 27.55 -42.64
C LYS A 151 -11.40 27.95 -43.90
N ALA A 152 -10.08 27.73 -43.90
CA ALA A 152 -9.23 28.03 -45.05
C ALA A 152 -9.58 27.18 -46.29
N LEU A 153 -9.93 25.90 -46.10
CA LEU A 153 -10.41 25.03 -47.18
C LEU A 153 -11.81 25.46 -47.69
N GLY A 154 -12.71 25.84 -46.79
CA GLY A 154 -14.03 26.36 -47.15
C GLY A 154 -13.95 27.61 -48.04
N ASN A 155 -13.04 28.53 -47.73
CA ASN A 155 -12.81 29.74 -48.55
C ASN A 155 -12.20 29.43 -49.93
N LYS A 156 -11.34 28.39 -50.04
CA LYS A 156 -10.75 27.97 -51.31
C LYS A 156 -11.73 27.29 -52.26
N GLY A 157 -12.80 26.68 -51.76
CA GLY A 157 -13.85 26.07 -52.58
C GLY A 157 -14.93 27.06 -53.05
N ALA A 158 -14.95 28.28 -52.51
CA ALA A 158 -15.92 29.33 -52.83
C ALA A 158 -15.39 30.39 -53.83
N ALA A 159 -14.14 30.25 -54.28
CA ALA A 159 -13.49 31.07 -55.31
C ALA A 159 -13.22 30.22 -56.55
#